data_AF-A0A3S5DGD5-F1
#
_entry.id   AF-A0A3S5DGD5-F1
#
_cell.length_a   1.000
_cell.length_b   1.000
_cell.length_c   1.000
_cell.angle_alpha   90.00
_cell.angle_beta   90.00
_cell.angle_gamma   90.00
#
_symmetry.space_group_name_H-M   'P 1'
#
loop_
_entity.id
_entity.type
_entity.pdbx_description
1 polymer ?
#
loop_
_entity_poly.entity_id
_entity_poly.type
_entity_poly.pdbx_seq_one_letter_code
_entity_poly.pdbx_strand_id
1 'polypeptide(L)' 'MDLLYRVKTLWAALRGNHYTWPAIDIFLPGNRHFHLVGSIHMGTRDMAPPSLQTA' A
#
# COMPACT_ATOMS: atom_id res chain seq x y z
N MET A 1 -21.36 -17.07 8.65
CA MET A 1 -20.22 -16.13 8.61
C MET A 1 -19.82 -15.83 10.03
N ASP A 2 -18.69 -16.40 10.41
CA ASP A 2 -18.28 -16.69 11.79
C ASP A 2 -17.95 -15.44 12.64
N LEU A 3 -18.15 -15.50 13.96
CA LEU A 3 -17.91 -14.39 14.90
C LEU A 3 -16.45 -13.94 14.87
N LEU A 4 -15.52 -14.90 14.75
CA LEU A 4 -14.09 -14.63 14.64
C LEU A 4 -13.76 -13.78 13.41
N TYR A 5 -14.48 -13.98 12.30
CA TYR A 5 -14.29 -13.18 11.10
C TYR A 5 -14.66 -11.72 11.33
N ARG A 6 -15.78 -11.46 12.02
CA ARG A 6 -16.25 -10.11 12.37
C ARG A 6 -15.30 -9.39 13.34
N VAL A 7 -14.77 -10.09 14.33
CA VAL A 7 -13.76 -9.55 15.26
C VAL A 7 -12.47 -9.19 14.50
N LYS A 8 -12.02 -10.05 13.57
CA LYS A 8 -10.87 -9.74 12.70
C LYS A 8 -11.10 -8.51 11.83
N THR A 9 -12.29 -8.37 11.24
CA THR A 9 -12.60 -7.21 10.39
C THR A 9 -12.66 -5.91 11.19
N LEU A 10 -13.27 -5.94 12.38
CA LEU A 10 -13.29 -4.79 13.29
C LEU A 10 -11.87 -4.40 13.71
N TRP A 11 -11.04 -5.37 14.05
CA TRP A 11 -9.64 -5.13 14.41
C TRP A 11 -8.81 -4.58 13.23
N ALA A 12 -9.06 -5.04 12.00
CA ALA A 12 -8.43 -4.50 10.81
C ALA A 12 -8.85 -3.04 10.54
N ALA A 13 -10.14 -2.73 10.69
CA ALA A 13 -10.67 -1.37 10.54
C ALA A 13 -10.10 -0.40 11.60
N LEU A 14 -9.95 -0.86 12.85
CA LEU A 14 -9.41 -0.06 13.95
C LEU A 14 -7.91 0.20 13.84
N ARG A 15 -7.13 -0.68 13.18
CA ARG A 15 -5.69 -0.47 12.96
C ARG A 15 -5.38 0.62 11.92
N GLY A 16 -6.38 1.15 11.23
CA GLY A 16 -6.18 2.10 10.13
C GLY A 16 -5.63 1.42 8.87
N ASN A 17 -5.41 2.22 7.83
CA ASN A 17 -5.05 1.72 6.49
C ASN A 17 -3.69 1.00 6.53
N HIS A 18 -3.71 -0.32 6.69
CA HIS A 18 -2.51 -1.12 6.75
C HIS A 18 -2.10 -1.51 5.34
N TYR A 19 -1.26 -0.67 4.74
CA TYR A 19 -0.66 -0.97 3.45
C TYR A 19 0.31 -2.14 3.60
N THR A 20 0.30 -3.06 2.63
CA THR A 20 1.25 -4.19 2.59
C THR A 20 2.69 -3.73 2.32
N TRP A 21 2.86 -2.47 1.91
CA TRP A 21 4.12 -1.79 1.63
C TRP A 21 4.22 -0.52 2.49
N PRO A 22 5.42 0.02 2.76
CA PRO A 22 5.57 1.21 3.58
C PRO A 22 4.84 2.38 2.93
N ALA A 23 3.71 2.80 3.49
CA ALA A 23 2.95 3.95 3.02
C ALA A 23 2.20 4.64 4.15
N ILE A 24 1.92 5.93 3.97
CA ILE A 24 1.22 6.79 4.93
C ILE A 24 0.37 7.84 4.19
N ASP A 25 -0.80 8.14 4.74
CA ASP A 25 -1.64 9.22 4.26
C ASP A 25 -1.39 10.49 5.09
N ILE A 26 -1.27 11.64 4.42
CA ILE A 26 -1.14 12.96 5.05
C ILE A 26 -2.28 13.87 4.60
N PHE A 27 -2.96 14.48 5.57
CA PHE A 27 -4.01 15.45 5.35
C PHE A 27 -3.49 16.86 5.63
N LEU A 28 -3.55 17.73 4.62
CA LEU A 28 -3.13 19.12 4.69
C LEU A 28 -4.34 20.06 4.61
N PRO A 29 -4.24 21.29 5.19
CA PRO A 29 -5.32 22.27 5.13
C PRO A 29 -5.80 22.55 3.71
N GLY A 30 -7.08 22.83 3.54
CA GLY A 30 -7.68 23.06 2.23
C GLY A 30 -7.88 21.78 1.41
N ASN A 31 -8.32 20.70 2.07
CA ASN A 31 -8.71 19.43 1.43
C ASN A 31 -7.61 18.78 0.56
N ARG A 32 -6.33 18.95 0.93
CA ARG A 32 -5.22 18.31 0.21
C ARG A 32 -4.86 17.01 0.87
N HIS A 33 -5.04 15.90 0.16
CA HIS A 33 -4.76 14.57 0.66
C HIS A 33 -3.58 13.99 -0.13
N PHE A 34 -2.52 13.58 0.55
CA PHE A 34 -1.35 12.96 -0.04
C PHE A 34 -1.23 11.52 0.40
N HIS A 35 -1.00 10.62 -0.55
CA HIS A 35 -0.61 9.25 -0.28
C HIS A 35 0.90 9.12 -0.51
N LEU A 36 1.66 8.98 0.56
CA LEU A 36 3.11 8.81 0.51
C LEU A 36 3.45 7.34 0.54
N VAL A 37 4.25 6.90 -0.43
CA VAL A 37 4.77 5.54 -0.50
C VAL A 37 6.28 5.61 -0.29
N GLY A 38 6.82 4.67 0.50
CA GLY A 38 8.26 4.52 0.69
C GLY A 38 8.95 4.33 -0.66
N SER A 39 10.19 4.81 -0.77
CA SER A 39 10.93 4.72 -2.03
C SER A 39 11.03 3.26 -2.47
N ILE A 40 10.45 2.95 -3.62
CA ILE A 40 10.71 1.69 -4.32
C ILE A 40 12.03 1.89 -5.07
N HIS A 41 13.07 1.19 -4.64
CA HIS A 41 14.35 1.21 -5.33
C HIS A 41 14.23 0.42 -6.65
N MET A 42 13.79 1.11 -7.70
CA MET A 42 13.87 0.60 -9.08
C MET A 42 15.36 0.52 -9.45
N GLY A 43 15.89 -0.69 -9.65
CA GLY A 43 17.33 -0.92 -9.87
C GLY A 43 17.88 -2.24 -9.35
N THR A 44 17.09 -3.01 -8.59
CA THR A 44 17.43 -4.41 -8.34
C THR A 44 17.21 -5.26 -9.60
N ARG A 45 18.00 -6.31 -9.80
CA ARG A 45 17.98 -7.17 -11.01
C ARG A 45 16.57 -7.69 -11.35
N ASP A 46 15.73 -7.91 -10.36
CA ASP A 46 14.37 -8.45 -10.52
C ASP A 46 13.31 -7.37 -10.81
N MET A 47 13.68 -6.10 -10.81
CA MET A 47 12.82 -4.96 -11.14
C MET A 47 13.21 -4.27 -12.46
N ALA A 48 14.09 -4.90 -13.26
CA ALA A 48 14.36 -4.43 -14.62
C ALA A 48 13.08 -4.48 -15.45
N PRO A 49 12.81 -3.49 -16.32
CA PRO A 49 11.68 -3.58 -17.23
C PRO A 49 11.80 -4.87 -18.04
N PRO A 50 10.69 -5.58 -18.30
CA PRO A 50 10.71 -6.77 -19.14
C PRO A 50 11.44 -6.44 -20.44
N SER A 51 12.45 -7.23 -20.79
CA SER A 51 13.12 -7.06 -22.08
C SER A 51 12.06 -7.17 -23.17
N LEU A 52 12.01 -6.16 -24.06
CA LEU A 52 11.23 -6.21 -25.29
C LEU A 52 11.58 -7.52 -26.02
N GLN A 53 10.68 -8.50 -25.97
CA GLN A 53 10.77 -9.68 -26.81
C GLN A 53 10.47 -9.19 -28.24
N THR A 54 11.53 -8.92 -29.01
CA THR A 54 11.41 -8.76 -30.46
C THR A 54 10.89 -10.08 -31.03
N ALA A 55 9.72 -9.98 -31.66
CA ALA A 55 9.05 -11.03 -32.42
C ALA A 55 9.86 -11.47 -33.64
#